data_AF-A0A368GTA6-F1
#
_entry.id   AF-A0A368GTA6-F1
#
_cell.length_a   1.000
_cell.length_b   1.000
_cell.length_c   1.000
_cell.angle_alpha   90.00
_cell.angle_beta   90.00
_cell.angle_gamma   90.00
#
_symmetry.space_group_name_H-M   'P 1'
#
loop_
_entity.id
_entity.type
_entity.pdbx_description
1 polymer ?
#
loop_
_entity_poly.entity_id
_entity_poly.type
_entity_poly.pdbx_seq_one_letter_code
_entity_poly.pdbx_strand_id
1 'polypeptide(L)'
;MKLQKRSRANTRANATEITVAHTATEGTTLVFKRLQRFIPFIDFATSDPWQVLVFEKGGHFAPRFEYLNINSTEGQDNLTKKYGNRFASFSITLKKAEKGGDQRI
;
A
#
# COMPACT_ATOMS: atom_id res chain seq x y z
N MET A 1 -24.09 -25.49 35.22
CA MET A 1 -22.83 -25.41 34.44
C MET A 1 -23.07 -24.48 33.25
N LYS A 2 -22.57 -23.24 33.28
CA LYS A 2 -22.76 -22.25 32.19
C LYS A 2 -21.64 -22.43 31.16
N LEU A 3 -22.00 -22.76 29.91
CA LEU A 3 -21.06 -22.71 28.79
C LEU A 3 -20.68 -21.25 28.51
N GLN A 4 -19.49 -20.84 28.93
CA GLN A 4 -18.83 -19.68 28.35
C GLN A 4 -18.37 -20.06 26.93
N LYS A 5 -19.14 -19.66 25.92
CA LYS A 5 -18.57 -19.46 24.58
C LYS A 5 -17.57 -18.32 24.70
N ARG A 6 -16.30 -18.66 24.92
CA ARG A 6 -15.19 -17.76 24.58
C ARG A 6 -15.35 -17.45 23.10
N SER A 7 -15.87 -16.26 22.77
CA SER A 7 -15.75 -15.75 21.41
C SER A 7 -14.26 -15.73 21.12
N ARG A 8 -13.84 -16.43 20.07
CA ARG A 8 -12.46 -16.39 19.60
C ARG A 8 -12.12 -14.91 19.40
N ALA A 9 -11.20 -14.42 20.23
CA ALA A 9 -10.70 -13.07 20.15
C ALA A 9 -10.18 -12.82 18.73
N ASN A 10 -10.89 -11.96 18.00
CA ASN A 10 -10.38 -11.00 17.03
C ASN A 10 -9.00 -11.37 16.44
N THR A 11 -8.95 -12.34 15.53
CA THR A 11 -7.81 -12.44 14.63
C THR A 11 -7.82 -11.14 13.83
N ARG A 12 -6.86 -10.25 14.08
CA ARG A 12 -6.68 -8.99 13.35
C ARG A 12 -6.57 -9.33 11.86
N ALA A 13 -7.66 -9.20 11.11
CA ALA A 13 -7.62 -9.41 9.67
C ALA A 13 -6.86 -8.22 9.07
N ASN A 14 -5.60 -8.44 8.70
CA ASN A 14 -4.88 -7.43 7.93
C ASN A 14 -5.41 -7.44 6.50
N ALA A 15 -5.24 -6.34 5.78
CA ALA A 15 -5.49 -6.31 4.35
C ALA A 15 -4.64 -7.37 3.64
N THR A 16 -5.23 -8.01 2.62
CA THR A 16 -4.45 -8.80 1.66
C THR A 16 -3.72 -7.85 0.74
N GLU A 17 -2.41 -8.00 0.62
CA GLU A 17 -1.56 -7.16 -0.22
C GLU A 17 -1.14 -7.91 -1.48
N ILE A 18 -1.26 -7.23 -2.63
CA ILE A 18 -0.86 -7.75 -3.94
C ILE A 18 0.03 -6.71 -4.61
N THR A 19 1.22 -7.13 -5.01
CA THR A 19 2.16 -6.29 -5.77
C THR A 19 1.98 -6.52 -7.27
N VAL A 20 1.80 -5.43 -8.02
CA VAL A 20 1.57 -5.48 -9.47
C VAL A 20 2.52 -4.52 -10.18
N ALA A 21 3.28 -4.98 -11.18
CA ALA A 21 4.13 -4.10 -11.96
C ALA A 21 3.31 -3.00 -12.66
N HIS A 22 3.91 -1.84 -12.93
CA HIS A 22 3.19 -0.68 -13.50
C HIS A 22 2.47 -1.00 -14.80
N THR A 23 3.01 -1.93 -15.59
CA THR A 23 2.50 -2.33 -16.90
C THR A 23 2.06 -3.79 -16.96
N ALA A 24 1.74 -4.41 -15.83
CA ALA A 24 1.38 -5.84 -15.80
C ALA A 24 0.05 -6.13 -16.52
N THR A 25 -0.86 -5.17 -16.56
CA THR A 25 -2.17 -5.30 -17.22
C THR A 25 -2.49 -4.04 -18.02
N GLU A 26 -3.46 -4.11 -18.94
CA GLU A 26 -3.93 -2.94 -19.69
C GLU A 26 -4.43 -1.83 -18.76
N GLY A 27 -5.19 -2.20 -17.73
CA GLY A 27 -5.73 -1.25 -16.74
C GLY A 27 -4.64 -0.54 -15.94
N THR A 28 -3.67 -1.29 -15.39
CA THR A 28 -2.56 -0.70 -14.63
C THR A 28 -1.67 0.18 -15.52
N THR A 29 -1.42 -0.26 -16.76
CA THR A 29 -0.68 0.52 -17.77
C THR A 29 -1.36 1.85 -18.06
N LEU A 30 -2.69 1.85 -18.25
CA LEU A 30 -3.45 3.05 -18.57
C LEU A 30 -3.41 4.07 -17.43
N VAL A 31 -3.58 3.62 -16.19
CA VAL A 31 -3.48 4.47 -15.00
C VAL A 31 -2.08 5.05 -14.88
N PHE A 32 -1.04 4.22 -15.00
CA PHE A 32 0.36 4.66 -14.94
C PHE A 32 0.67 5.74 -15.99
N LYS A 33 0.33 5.49 -17.26
CA LYS A 33 0.51 6.48 -18.35
C LYS A 33 -0.30 7.76 -18.14
N ARG A 34 -1.43 7.71 -17.45
CA ARG A 34 -2.23 8.90 -17.13
C ARG A 34 -1.55 9.72 -16.05
N LEU A 35 -1.03 9.10 -14.99
CA LEU A 35 -0.33 9.79 -13.91
C LEU A 35 0.97 10.44 -14.39
N GLN A 36 1.78 9.72 -15.17
CA GLN A 36 3.03 10.26 -15.74
C GLN A 36 2.78 11.51 -16.60
N ARG A 37 1.64 11.59 -17.29
CA ARG A 37 1.25 12.78 -18.07
C ARG A 37 0.71 13.91 -17.21
N PHE A 38 0.00 13.58 -16.12
CA PHE A 38 -0.66 14.58 -15.28
C PHE A 38 0.30 15.26 -14.32
N ILE A 39 1.34 14.54 -13.87
CA ILE A 39 2.36 15.05 -12.94
C ILE A 39 3.74 14.84 -13.59
N PRO A 40 4.08 15.61 -14.63
CA PRO A 40 5.23 15.34 -15.48
C PRO A 40 6.59 15.57 -14.81
N PHE A 41 6.61 16.24 -13.65
CA PHE A 41 7.84 16.52 -12.90
C PHE A 41 8.25 15.37 -11.96
N ILE A 42 7.41 14.33 -11.82
CA ILE A 42 7.74 13.12 -11.06
C ILE A 42 8.01 12.00 -12.07
N ASP A 43 9.15 11.32 -11.92
CA ASP A 43 9.40 10.08 -12.63
C ASP A 43 8.73 8.91 -11.88
N PHE A 44 7.55 8.51 -12.32
CA PHE A 44 6.87 7.37 -11.71
C PHE A 44 7.52 6.03 -12.09
N ALA A 45 8.43 5.98 -13.07
CA ALA A 45 9.15 4.75 -13.40
C ALA A 45 10.12 4.33 -12.29
N THR A 46 10.54 5.27 -11.43
CA THR A 46 11.34 4.99 -10.23
C THR A 46 10.49 4.72 -8.99
N SER A 47 9.15 4.82 -9.07
CA SER A 47 8.29 4.51 -7.94
C SER A 47 8.21 3.00 -7.72
N ASP A 48 7.82 2.60 -6.51
CA ASP A 48 7.49 1.20 -6.25
C ASP A 48 6.36 0.70 -7.17
N PRO A 49 6.28 -0.63 -7.42
CA PRO A 49 5.15 -1.23 -8.11
C PRO A 49 3.82 -0.91 -7.41
N TRP A 50 2.71 -1.14 -8.10
CA TRP A 50 1.38 -0.97 -7.53
C TRP A 50 1.20 -1.91 -6.33
N GLN A 51 0.88 -1.34 -5.18
CA GLN A 51 0.42 -2.07 -4.00
C GLN A 51 -1.11 -2.04 -3.97
N VAL A 52 -1.74 -3.18 -4.18
CA VAL A 52 -3.20 -3.33 -4.11
C VAL A 52 -3.56 -3.93 -2.76
N LEU A 53 -4.35 -3.21 -1.99
CA LEU A 53 -4.83 -3.64 -0.68
C LEU A 53 -6.31 -4.05 -0.77
N VAL A 54 -6.60 -5.29 -0.40
CA VAL A 54 -7.96 -5.84 -0.35
C VAL A 54 -8.35 -6.00 1.11
N PHE A 55 -9.41 -5.28 1.50
CA PHE A 55 -9.93 -5.29 2.86
C PHE A 55 -11.21 -6.13 2.94
N GLU A 56 -11.15 -7.22 3.67
CA GLU A 56 -12.34 -7.96 4.09
C GLU A 56 -13.05 -7.23 5.24
N LYS A 57 -14.29 -7.62 5.55
CA LYS A 57 -15.06 -7.00 6.64
C LYS A 57 -14.31 -7.09 7.97
N GLY A 58 -14.07 -5.94 8.60
CA GLY A 58 -13.28 -5.83 9.83
C GLY A 58 -11.77 -5.81 9.61
N GLY A 59 -11.34 -5.85 8.35
CA GLY A 59 -9.95 -5.75 7.95
C GLY A 59 -9.38 -4.35 8.14
N HIS A 60 -8.08 -4.25 8.36
CA HIS A 60 -7.39 -2.96 8.49
C HIS A 60 -5.95 -3.02 7.99
N PHE A 61 -5.36 -1.84 7.88
CA PHE A 61 -3.94 -1.65 7.65
C PHE A 61 -3.44 -0.70 8.74
N ALA A 62 -2.43 -1.13 9.51
CA ALA A 62 -2.00 -0.39 10.68
C ALA A 62 -1.39 0.97 10.27
N PRO A 63 -1.64 2.06 11.04
CA PRO A 63 -0.98 3.33 10.80
C PRO A 63 0.54 3.18 10.78
N ARG A 64 1.16 3.73 9.74
CA ARG A 64 2.62 3.70 9.55
C ARG A 64 3.06 4.89 8.72
N PHE A 65 4.33 5.24 8.87
CA PHE A 65 4.97 6.14 7.93
C PHE A 65 5.27 5.42 6.62
N GLU A 66 5.22 6.18 5.54
CA GLU A 66 5.46 5.65 4.20
C GLU A 66 6.94 5.58 3.84
N TYR A 67 7.82 6.30 4.55
CA TYR A 67 9.26 6.21 4.34
C TYR A 67 9.79 4.80 4.66
N LEU A 68 10.81 4.40 3.91
CA LEU A 68 11.57 3.19 4.14
C LEU A 68 12.39 3.36 5.42
N ASN A 69 12.24 2.43 6.37
CA ASN A 69 13.07 2.40 7.57
C ASN A 69 14.36 1.65 7.25
N ILE A 70 15.46 2.40 7.10
CA ILE A 70 16.75 1.86 6.68
C ILE A 70 17.62 1.72 7.93
N ASN A 71 17.74 0.50 8.45
CA ASN A 71 18.68 0.20 9.52
C ASN A 71 20.10 0.22 8.95
N SER A 72 20.82 1.31 9.21
CA SER A 72 22.07 1.69 8.53
C SER A 72 23.32 0.93 8.99
N THR A 73 23.20 -0.33 9.37
CA THR A 73 24.37 -1.21 9.54
C THR A 73 24.55 -2.03 8.29
N GLU A 74 25.57 -1.64 7.51
CA GLU A 74 26.12 -2.32 6.34
C GLU A 74 25.32 -2.24 5.03
N GLY A 75 25.70 -1.28 4.19
CA GLY A 75 25.89 -1.52 2.75
C GLY A 75 24.70 -1.79 1.83
N GLN A 76 23.49 -2.10 2.33
CA GLN A 76 22.52 -2.88 1.55
C GLN A 76 21.49 -2.11 0.72
N ASP A 77 21.25 -0.81 0.90
CA ASP A 77 20.21 -0.13 0.12
C ASP A 77 20.74 0.69 -1.06
N ASN A 78 21.18 -0.02 -2.10
CA ASN A 78 21.58 0.59 -3.37
C ASN A 78 20.44 1.39 -4.04
N LEU A 79 19.18 1.00 -3.79
CA LEU A 79 18.02 1.69 -4.35
C LEU A 79 17.78 3.02 -3.66
N THR A 80 17.76 3.08 -2.32
CA THR A 80 17.64 4.36 -1.61
C THR A 80 18.87 5.24 -1.80
N LYS A 81 20.08 4.68 -1.95
CA LYS A 81 21.26 5.48 -2.34
C LYS A 81 21.11 6.12 -3.73
N LYS A 82 20.47 5.43 -4.66
CA LYS A 82 20.30 5.89 -6.05
C LYS A 82 19.11 6.84 -6.21
N TYR A 83 17.99 6.55 -5.56
CA TYR A 83 16.71 7.23 -5.79
C TYR A 83 16.21 8.02 -4.57
N GLY A 84 16.88 7.91 -3.43
CA GLY A 84 16.41 8.49 -2.16
C GLY A 84 15.31 7.64 -1.52
N ASN A 85 14.75 8.15 -0.42
CA ASN A 85 13.63 7.52 0.27
C ASN A 85 12.30 7.95 -0.38
N ARG A 86 11.19 7.27 -0.05
CA ARG A 86 9.85 7.66 -0.48
C ARG A 86 9.51 9.06 0.06
N PHE A 87 9.28 10.01 -0.83
CA PHE A 87 8.92 11.39 -0.46
C PHE A 87 7.41 11.62 -0.44
N ALA A 88 6.64 10.80 -1.16
CA ALA A 88 5.19 10.87 -1.23
C ALA A 88 4.59 9.50 -1.51
N SER A 89 3.39 9.28 -0.99
CA SER A 89 2.51 8.16 -1.37
C SER A 89 1.17 8.72 -1.78
N PHE A 90 0.55 8.11 -2.79
CA PHE A 90 -0.82 8.39 -3.17
C PHE A 90 -1.60 7.08 -3.20
N SER A 91 -2.90 7.17 -2.92
CA SER A 91 -3.82 6.04 -2.94
C SER A 91 -4.94 6.30 -3.94
N ILE A 92 -5.40 5.24 -4.60
CA ILE A 92 -6.58 5.28 -5.46
C ILE A 92 -7.59 4.30 -4.89
N THR A 93 -8.76 4.79 -4.49
CA THR A 93 -9.85 3.94 -4.01
C THR A 93 -10.50 3.23 -5.20
N LEU A 94 -10.27 1.92 -5.33
CA LEU A 94 -10.87 1.10 -6.38
C LEU A 94 -12.35 0.79 -6.12
N LYS A 95 -12.72 0.60 -4.84
CA LYS A 95 -14.10 0.37 -4.40
C LYS A 95 -14.31 1.07 -3.06
N LYS A 96 -15.35 1.91 -2.97
CA LYS A 96 -15.72 2.58 -1.73
C LYS A 96 -16.34 1.57 -0.75
N ALA A 97 -15.94 1.63 0.51
CA ALA A 97 -16.58 0.86 1.56
C ALA A 97 -17.96 1.44 1.92
N GLU A 98 -18.92 0.58 2.23
CA GLU A 98 -20.26 1.02 2.67
C GLU A 98 -20.22 1.68 4.06
N LYS A 99 -19.27 1.25 4.91
CA LYS A 99 -19.05 1.79 6.25
C LYS A 99 -17.58 1.64 6.65
N GLY A 100 -16.99 2.69 7.23
CA GLY A 100 -15.58 2.73 7.58
C GLY A 100 -14.68 2.74 6.34
N GLY A 101 -13.47 2.19 6.46
CA GLY A 101 -12.48 2.20 5.37
C GLY A 101 -11.79 3.55 5.17
N ASP A 102 -11.97 4.47 6.11
CA ASP A 102 -11.35 5.79 6.07
C ASP A 102 -9.83 5.67 6.24
N GLN A 103 -9.09 6.37 5.39
CA GLN A 103 -7.66 6.56 5.58
C GLN A 103 -7.44 7.53 6.74
N ARG A 104 -6.81 7.06 7.81
CA ARG A 104 -6.39 7.89 8.93
C ARG A 104 -4.91 8.19 8.77
N ILE A 105 -4.60 9.47 8.58
CA ILE A 105 -3.25 10.01 8.45
C ILE A 105 -2.80 10.48 9.83
#